data_AF-D6AHF1-F1
#
_entry.id   AF-D6AHF1-F1
#
_cell.length_a   1.000
_cell.length_b   1.000
_cell.length_c   1.000
_cell.angle_alpha   90.00
_cell.angle_beta   90.00
_cell.angle_gamma   90.00
#
_symmetry.space_group_name_H-M   'P 1'
#
loop_
_entity.id
_entity.type
_entity.pdbx_description
1 polymer ?
#
loop_
_entity_poly.entity_id
_entity_poly.type
_entity_poly.pdbx_seq_one_letter_code
_entity_poly.pdbx_strand_id
1 'polypeptide(L)'
;MDAVAAVPPAAFRRAAVRRVHQACRELRDLGPKPRKPAARRVLKSLVQWFNTADQAAGWVIETEEREDISLVLEELAQVAGHPSLVMEVDAWREW
;
A
#
# COMPACT_ATOMS: atom_id res chain seq x y z
N MET A 1 29.47 -0.20 10.08
CA MET A 1 29.14 1.18 9.71
C MET A 1 27.65 1.11 9.43
N ASP A 2 26.84 1.41 10.44
CA ASP A 2 25.39 1.35 10.31
C ASP A 2 24.98 2.41 9.30
N ALA A 3 24.54 1.97 8.13
CA ALA A 3 23.88 2.87 7.20
C ALA A 3 22.58 3.30 7.89
N VAL A 4 22.51 4.56 8.30
CA VAL A 4 21.22 5.17 8.60
C VAL A 4 20.38 4.99 7.35
N ALA A 5 19.27 4.24 7.44
CA ALA A 5 18.38 3.99 6.31
C ALA A 5 18.09 5.33 5.62
N ALA A 6 18.37 5.40 4.33
CA ALA A 6 18.22 6.63 3.59
C ALA A 6 16.73 6.89 3.40
N VAL A 7 16.18 7.88 4.11
CA VAL A 7 14.76 8.24 4.01
C VAL A 7 14.37 8.38 2.53
N PRO A 8 13.27 7.72 2.05
CA PRO A 8 12.88 7.76 0.66
C PRO A 8 12.75 9.20 0.15
N PRO A 9 13.09 9.50 -1.12
CA PRO A 9 13.07 10.88 -1.64
C PRO A 9 11.72 11.58 -1.41
N ALA A 10 11.74 12.88 -1.13
CA ALA A 10 10.52 13.63 -0.80
C ALA A 10 9.44 13.56 -1.90
N ALA A 11 9.85 13.46 -3.17
CA ALA A 11 8.92 13.26 -4.29
C ALA A 11 8.20 11.91 -4.21
N PHE A 12 8.93 10.84 -3.88
CA PHE A 12 8.38 9.50 -3.65
C PHE A 12 7.38 9.51 -2.50
N ARG A 13 7.78 10.03 -1.33
CA ARG A 13 6.90 10.11 -0.14
C ARG A 13 5.60 10.85 -0.44
N ARG A 14 5.67 12.01 -1.12
CA ARG A 14 4.47 12.75 -1.53
C ARG A 14 3.58 11.96 -2.49
N ALA A 15 4.17 11.20 -3.41
CA ALA A 15 3.42 10.36 -4.32
C ALA A 15 2.74 9.19 -3.59
N ALA A 16 3.45 8.53 -2.68
CA ALA A 16 2.92 7.45 -1.84
C ALA A 16 1.72 7.93 -1.01
N VAL A 17 1.84 9.06 -0.30
CA VAL A 17 0.73 9.66 0.45
C VAL A 17 -0.47 9.94 -0.45
N ARG A 18 -0.26 10.54 -1.63
CA ARG A 18 -1.35 10.77 -2.59
C ARG A 18 -2.01 9.48 -3.05
N ARG A 19 -1.23 8.43 -3.31
CA ARG A 19 -1.74 7.14 -3.77
C ARG A 19 -2.54 6.43 -2.68
N VAL A 20 -2.08 6.46 -1.43
CA VAL A 20 -2.82 5.92 -0.26
C VAL A 20 -4.14 6.68 -0.09
N HIS A 21 -4.11 8.02 -0.07
CA HIS A 21 -5.33 8.83 0.02
C HIS A 21 -6.30 8.56 -1.14
N GLN A 22 -5.79 8.27 -2.32
CA GLN A 22 -6.60 7.88 -3.47
C GLN A 22 -7.27 6.52 -3.24
N ALA A 23 -6.55 5.52 -2.71
CA ALA A 23 -7.15 4.24 -2.35
C ALA A 23 -8.23 4.39 -1.28
N CYS A 24 -8.04 5.25 -0.28
CA CYS A 24 -9.06 5.55 0.73
C CYS A 24 -10.33 6.12 0.09
N ARG A 25 -10.19 7.06 -0.85
CA ARG A 25 -11.33 7.61 -1.60
C ARG A 25 -12.02 6.54 -2.45
N GLU A 26 -11.25 5.73 -3.18
CA GLU A 26 -11.79 4.63 -3.98
C GLU A 26 -12.58 3.64 -3.13
N LEU A 27 -12.05 3.20 -1.98
CA LEU A 27 -12.74 2.32 -1.05
C LEU A 27 -14.03 2.96 -0.51
N ARG A 28 -13.98 4.24 -0.13
CA ARG A 28 -15.15 4.99 0.34
C ARG A 28 -16.23 5.09 -0.73
N ASP A 29 -15.83 5.35 -1.98
CA ASP A 29 -16.76 5.54 -3.10
C ASP A 29 -17.44 4.22 -3.52
N LEU A 30 -16.92 3.05 -3.10
CA LEU A 30 -17.62 1.77 -3.20
C LEU A 30 -18.83 1.65 -2.26
N GLY A 31 -18.97 2.57 -1.29
CA GLY A 31 -20.06 2.58 -0.31
C GLY A 31 -19.79 1.69 0.91
N PRO A 32 -20.72 1.69 1.88
CA PRO A 32 -20.57 0.88 3.09
C PRO A 32 -20.58 -0.61 2.76
N LYS A 33 -19.66 -1.37 3.39
CA LYS A 33 -19.52 -2.83 3.21
C LYS A 33 -19.39 -3.23 1.73
N PRO A 34 -18.34 -2.75 1.03
CA PRO A 34 -18.14 -3.08 -0.37
C PRO A 34 -18.02 -4.60 -0.56
N ARG A 35 -18.35 -5.12 -1.74
CA ARG A 35 -18.11 -6.54 -2.03
C ARG A 35 -16.60 -6.84 -2.05
N LYS A 36 -16.20 -8.00 -1.53
CA LYS A 36 -14.78 -8.42 -1.46
C LYS A 36 -14.02 -8.22 -2.79
N PRO A 37 -14.54 -8.59 -3.97
CA PRO A 37 -13.82 -8.39 -5.23
C PRO A 37 -13.56 -6.92 -5.59
N ALA A 38 -14.44 -6.01 -5.18
CA ALA A 38 -14.26 -4.58 -5.45
C ALA A 38 -13.18 -3.98 -4.54
N ALA A 39 -13.22 -4.29 -3.24
CA ALA A 39 -12.17 -3.90 -2.29
C ALA A 39 -10.80 -4.51 -2.67
N ARG A 40 -10.78 -5.80 -3.06
CA ARG A 40 -9.59 -6.51 -3.56
C ARG A 40 -8.94 -5.76 -4.71
N ARG A 41 -9.72 -5.25 -5.66
CA ARG A 41 -9.20 -4.52 -6.82
C ARG A 41 -8.46 -3.25 -6.41
N VAL A 42 -9.01 -2.48 -5.46
CA VAL A 42 -8.40 -1.25 -4.97
C VAL A 42 -7.09 -1.55 -4.25
N LEU A 43 -7.08 -2.52 -3.33
CA LEU A 43 -5.88 -2.92 -2.60
C LEU A 43 -4.80 -3.45 -3.54
N LYS A 44 -5.16 -4.32 -4.50
CA LYS A 44 -4.22 -4.83 -5.50
C LYS A 44 -3.60 -3.71 -6.32
N SER A 45 -4.41 -2.74 -6.76
CA SER A 45 -3.91 -1.58 -7.50
C SER A 45 -2.96 -0.71 -6.65
N LEU A 46 -3.18 -0.61 -5.34
CA LEU A 46 -2.30 0.11 -4.43
C LEU A 46 -0.94 -0.60 -4.29
N VAL A 47 -0.94 -1.91 -4.06
CA VAL A 47 0.29 -2.72 -3.94
C VAL A 47 1.10 -2.66 -5.24
N GLN A 48 0.45 -2.87 -6.39
CA GLN A 48 1.12 -2.81 -7.70
C GLN A 48 1.75 -1.44 -7.97
N TRP A 49 1.11 -0.37 -7.52
CA TRP A 49 1.68 0.97 -7.61
C TRP A 49 2.96 1.08 -6.77
N PHE A 50 2.97 0.55 -5.54
CA PHE A 50 4.18 0.56 -4.70
C PHE A 50 5.31 -0.25 -5.33
N ASN A 51 5.05 -1.48 -5.81
CA ASN A 51 6.08 -2.29 -6.49
C ASN A 51 6.70 -1.51 -7.66
N THR A 52 5.86 -0.90 -8.51
CA THR A 52 6.32 -0.15 -9.69
C THR A 52 7.07 1.13 -9.30
N ALA A 53 6.54 1.88 -8.33
CA ALA A 53 7.12 3.15 -7.91
C ALA A 53 8.46 2.94 -7.20
N ASP A 54 8.58 1.88 -6.40
CA ASP A 54 9.80 1.53 -5.70
C ASP A 54 10.91 1.13 -6.68
N GLN A 55 10.59 0.23 -7.62
CA GLN A 55 11.50 -0.15 -8.69
C GLN A 55 11.96 1.08 -9.49
N ALA A 56 11.04 1.98 -9.87
CA ALA A 56 11.37 3.20 -10.61
C ALA A 56 12.22 4.20 -9.80
N ALA A 57 12.15 4.16 -8.47
CA ALA A 57 12.94 4.98 -7.58
C ALA A 57 14.30 4.35 -7.22
N GLY A 58 14.56 3.12 -7.66
CA GLY A 58 15.80 2.40 -7.35
C GLY A 58 15.75 1.62 -6.04
N TRP A 59 14.59 1.07 -5.66
CA TRP A 59 14.38 0.24 -4.47
C TRP A 59 14.63 1.00 -3.17
N VAL A 60 13.86 2.07 -2.97
CA VAL A 60 13.96 3.00 -1.83
C VAL A 60 13.09 2.58 -0.64
N ILE A 61 12.23 1.57 -0.80
CA ILE A 61 11.42 0.98 0.28
C ILE A 61 12.25 -0.09 1.01
N GLU A 62 12.80 0.27 2.16
CA GLU A 62 13.55 -0.62 3.05
C GLU A 62 12.65 -1.20 4.15
N THR A 63 13.21 -2.00 5.06
CA THR A 63 12.45 -2.79 6.05
C THR A 63 11.47 -1.96 6.88
N GLU A 64 11.85 -0.77 7.35
CA GLU A 64 10.95 0.07 8.16
C GLU A 64 9.77 0.59 7.31
N GLU A 65 10.01 1.10 6.10
CA GLU A 65 8.93 1.51 5.21
C GLU A 65 8.03 0.35 4.79
N ARG A 66 8.60 -0.85 4.62
CA ARG A 66 7.85 -2.08 4.33
C ARG A 66 6.87 -2.39 5.46
N GLU A 67 7.30 -2.33 6.71
CA GLU A 67 6.45 -2.54 7.87
C GLU A 67 5.33 -1.49 7.94
N ASP A 68 5.66 -0.21 7.75
CA ASP A 68 4.67 0.89 7.75
C ASP A 68 3.62 0.72 6.63
N ILE A 69 4.06 0.38 5.41
CA ILE A 69 3.15 0.15 4.27
C ILE A 69 2.27 -1.07 4.53
N SER A 70 2.80 -2.12 5.17
CA SER A 70 2.04 -3.32 5.56
C SER A 70 0.89 -2.93 6.48
N LEU A 71 1.17 -2.15 7.53
CA LEU A 71 0.17 -1.71 8.49
C LEU A 71 -0.94 -0.90 7.82
N VAL A 72 -0.59 0.00 6.89
CA VAL A 72 -1.60 0.76 6.12
C VAL A 72 -2.47 -0.17 5.29
N LEU A 73 -1.87 -1.15 4.60
CA LEU A 73 -2.62 -2.09 3.77
C LEU A 73 -3.56 -2.98 4.60
N GLU A 74 -3.09 -3.42 5.77
CA GLU A 74 -3.88 -4.16 6.74
C GLU A 74 -5.07 -3.34 7.23
N GLU A 75 -4.83 -2.10 7.66
CA GLU A 75 -5.89 -1.20 8.11
C GLU A 75 -6.95 -0.97 7.02
N LEU A 76 -6.54 -0.77 5.76
CA LEU A 76 -7.47 -0.61 4.65
C LEU A 76 -8.32 -1.86 4.42
N ALA A 77 -7.75 -3.06 4.55
CA ALA A 77 -8.49 -4.32 4.45
C ALA A 77 -9.50 -4.49 5.60
N GLN A 78 -9.10 -4.10 6.82
CA GLN A 78 -9.97 -4.12 8.01
C GLN A 78 -11.15 -3.14 7.87
N VAL A 79 -10.87 -1.89 7.50
CA VAL A 79 -11.87 -0.83 7.32
C VAL A 79 -12.83 -1.15 6.17
N ALA A 80 -12.34 -1.80 5.11
CA ALA A 80 -13.19 -2.29 4.02
C ALA A 80 -14.08 -3.49 4.42
N GLY A 81 -13.89 -4.07 5.62
CA GLY A 81 -14.66 -5.20 6.14
C GLY A 81 -14.19 -6.56 5.62
N HIS A 82 -12.97 -6.66 5.09
CA HIS A 82 -12.43 -7.88 4.49
C HIS A 82 -11.03 -8.23 5.04
N PRO A 83 -10.89 -8.58 6.33
CA PRO A 83 -9.59 -8.92 6.94
C PRO A 83 -8.85 -10.04 6.21
N SER A 84 -9.58 -10.97 5.58
CA SER A 84 -8.97 -12.04 4.75
C SER A 84 -8.17 -11.52 3.55
N LEU A 85 -8.34 -10.25 3.14
CA LEU A 85 -7.54 -9.66 2.06
C LEU A 85 -6.10 -9.36 2.49
N VAL A 86 -5.77 -9.35 3.79
CA VAL A 86 -4.39 -9.16 4.27
C VAL A 86 -3.46 -10.21 3.68
N MET A 87 -3.84 -11.48 3.74
CA MET A 87 -3.05 -12.58 3.17
C MET A 87 -2.91 -12.47 1.65
N GLU A 88 -3.93 -11.96 0.97
CA GLU A 88 -3.87 -11.79 -0.48
C GLU A 88 -2.95 -10.62 -0.86
N VAL A 89 -2.99 -9.54 -0.10
CA VAL A 89 -2.11 -8.38 -0.27
C VAL A 89 -0.65 -8.77 -0.07
N ASP A 90 -0.36 -9.55 0.97
CA ASP A 90 0.97 -10.07 1.24
C ASP A 90 1.56 -10.77 0.01
N ALA A 91 0.78 -11.63 -0.62
CA ALA A 91 1.17 -12.38 -1.82
C ALA A 91 1.34 -11.55 -3.10
N TRP A 92 0.98 -10.25 -3.11
CA TRP A 92 1.19 -9.36 -4.27
C TRP A 92 2.40 -8.44 -4.13
N ARG A 93 3.01 -8.38 -2.94
CA ARG A 93 4.20 -7.57 -2.71
C ARG A 93 5.42 -8.25 -3.33
N GLU A 94 6.34 -7.44 -3.82
CA GLU A 94 7.61 -7.91 -4.42
C GLU A 94 8.81 -7.68 -3.48
N TRP A 95 8.54 -7.35 -2.21
CA TRP A 95 9.50 -6.92 -1.21
C TRP A 95 9.21 -7.56 0.16
#